data_AF-A0A820EB13-F1
#
_entry.id   AF-A0A820EB13-F1
#
_cell.length_a   1.000
_cell.length_b   1.000
_cell.length_c   1.000
_cell.angle_alpha   90.00
_cell.angle_beta   90.00
_cell.angle_gamma   90.00
#
_symmetry.space_group_name_H-M   'P 1'
#
loop_
_entity.id
_entity.type
_entity.pdbx_description
1 polymer ?
#
loop_
_entity_poly.entity_id
_entity_poly.type
_entity_poly.pdbx_seq_one_letter_code
_entity_poly.pdbx_strand_id
1 'polypeptide(L)'
;IQNEYSFELIDELFRKFSLRSDDIFIHLGCAYGHLPLQIAAMLSCKKSIGIENNLNLYHSAKLFEKEFSFWMKWFGKTYSDCQIIQGDFFHENFRSILNSG
;
A
#
# COMPACT_ATOMS: atom_id res chain seq x y z
N ILE A 1 -6.86 18.59 5.69
CA ILE A 1 -5.49 18.16 5.36
C ILE A 1 -5.47 16.67 5.62
N GLN A 2 -5.39 15.83 4.58
CA GLN A 2 -5.19 14.39 4.78
C GLN A 2 -3.85 14.22 5.50
N ASN A 3 -3.82 13.44 6.59
CA ASN A 3 -2.58 13.10 7.27
C ASN A 3 -1.80 12.13 6.39
N GLU A 4 -1.04 12.66 5.43
CA GLU A 4 -0.06 11.89 4.70
C GLU A 4 1.10 11.55 5.66
N TYR A 5 1.52 10.28 5.65
CA TYR A 5 2.67 9.85 6.44
C TYR A 5 3.93 10.47 5.83
N SER A 6 4.70 11.21 6.64
CA SER A 6 6.00 11.70 6.18
C SER A 6 6.97 10.53 5.97
N PHE A 7 7.95 10.72 5.10
CA PHE A 7 8.98 9.71 4.84
C PHE A 7 9.69 9.29 6.14
N GLU A 8 9.92 10.24 7.04
CA GLU A 8 10.58 10.03 8.34
C GLU A 8 9.73 9.18 9.29
N LEU A 9 8.42 9.43 9.34
CA LEU A 9 7.51 8.63 10.16
C LEU A 9 7.45 7.17 9.68
N ILE A 10 7.52 6.98 8.36
CA ILE A 10 7.56 5.66 7.73
C ILE A 10 8.89 4.95 8.07
N ASP A 11 10.02 5.64 7.98
CA ASP A 11 11.33 5.08 8.38
C ASP A 11 11.36 4.68 9.86
N GLU A 12 10.78 5.50 10.74
CA GLU A 12 10.72 5.21 12.18
C GLU A 12 9.83 3.98 12.48
N LEU A 13 8.68 3.86 11.81
CA LEU A 13 7.80 2.70 11.92
C LEU A 13 8.53 1.41 11.52
N PHE A 14 9.34 1.44 10.46
CA PHE A 14 10.08 0.25 10.02
C PHE A 14 11.28 -0.10 10.90
N ARG A 15 11.91 0.88 11.56
CA ARG A 15 12.90 0.56 12.60
C ARG A 15 12.29 -0.19 13.77
N LYS A 16 10.98 0.01 14.02
CA LYS A 16 10.24 -0.64 15.11
C LYS A 16 9.59 -1.95 14.69
N PHE A 17 9.21 -2.11 13.42
CA PHE A 17 8.55 -3.29 12.87
C PHE A 17 9.26 -3.78 11.61
N SER A 18 9.74 -5.03 11.63
CA SER A 18 10.34 -5.67 10.45
C SER A 18 9.30 -6.49 9.71
N LEU A 19 8.99 -6.12 8.47
CA LEU A 19 8.23 -6.98 7.55
C LEU A 19 9.17 -8.05 6.97
N ARG A 20 8.67 -9.28 6.91
CA ARG A 20 9.29 -10.43 6.28
C ARG A 20 8.71 -10.63 4.89
N SER A 21 9.41 -11.38 4.04
CA SER A 21 9.01 -11.64 2.66
C SER A 21 7.68 -12.38 2.51
N ASP A 22 7.18 -13.03 3.56
CA ASP A 22 5.89 -13.72 3.63
C ASP A 22 4.75 -12.85 4.17
N ASP A 23 5.06 -11.68 4.75
CA ASP A 23 4.08 -10.78 5.33
C ASP A 23 3.27 -10.04 4.25
N ILE A 24 2.01 -9.75 4.56
CA ILE A 24 1.13 -8.90 3.75
C ILE A 24 0.91 -7.59 4.49
N PHE A 25 1.25 -6.47 3.87
CA PHE A 25 0.96 -5.14 4.37
C PHE A 25 -0.40 -4.66 3.85
N ILE A 26 -1.24 -4.13 4.73
CA ILE A 26 -2.57 -3.61 4.38
C ILE A 26 -2.73 -2.21 4.98
N HIS A 27 -3.06 -1.23 4.15
CA HIS A 27 -3.38 0.14 4.56
C HIS A 27 -4.83 0.49 4.27
N LEU A 28 -5.58 0.82 5.32
CA LEU A 28 -7.02 1.13 5.28
C LEU A 28 -7.23 2.64 5.11
N GLY A 29 -7.95 3.06 4.06
CA GLY A 29 -8.14 4.47 3.72
C GLY A 29 -6.89 5.08 3.09
N CYS A 30 -6.37 4.46 2.03
CA CYS A 30 -5.05 4.77 1.49
C CYS A 30 -4.95 6.05 0.65
N ALA A 31 -6.06 6.77 0.44
CA ALA A 31 -6.12 7.97 -0.39
C ALA A 31 -5.47 7.73 -1.76
N TYR A 32 -4.45 8.52 -2.13
CA TYR A 32 -3.72 8.41 -3.39
C TYR A 32 -2.79 7.19 -3.48
N GLY A 33 -2.58 6.43 -2.40
CA GLY A 33 -1.80 5.18 -2.43
C GLY A 33 -0.28 5.33 -2.21
N HIS A 34 0.21 6.49 -1.75
CA HIS A 34 1.64 6.73 -1.53
C HIS A 34 2.29 5.68 -0.60
N LEU A 35 1.68 5.40 0.55
CA LEU A 35 2.25 4.48 1.53
C LEU A 35 2.36 3.02 1.04
N PRO A 36 1.31 2.37 0.50
CA PRO A 36 1.44 1.00 0.00
C PRO A 36 2.45 0.89 -1.16
N LEU A 37 2.58 1.90 -2.02
CA LEU A 37 3.59 1.92 -3.08
C LEU A 37 5.01 2.07 -2.52
N GLN A 38 5.19 2.94 -1.52
CA GLN A 38 6.48 3.12 -0.84
C GLN A 38 6.91 1.84 -0.12
N ILE A 39 6.00 1.15 0.57
CA ILE A 39 6.24 -0.16 1.18
C ILE A 39 6.73 -1.16 0.13
N ALA A 40 6.01 -1.26 -1.00
CA ALA A 40 6.35 -2.18 -2.07
C ALA A 40 7.74 -1.91 -2.65
N ALA A 41 8.13 -0.63 -2.76
CA ALA A 41 9.43 -0.23 -3.29
C ALA A 41 10.59 -0.44 -2.30
N MET A 42 10.36 -0.23 -1.00
CA MET A 42 11.42 -0.18 0.01
C MET A 42 11.62 -1.51 0.75
N LEU A 43 10.58 -2.33 0.86
CA LEU A 43 10.58 -3.51 1.73
C LEU A 43 10.27 -4.78 0.96
N SER A 44 10.88 -5.87 1.43
CA SER A 44 10.52 -7.23 0.99
C SER A 44 9.29 -7.68 1.77
N CYS A 45 8.15 -7.72 1.08
CA CYS A 45 6.91 -8.29 1.59
C CYS A 45 6.27 -9.14 0.50
N LYS A 46 5.36 -10.04 0.87
CA LYS A 46 4.64 -10.85 -0.12
C LYS A 46 3.76 -9.96 -0.98
N LYS A 47 3.09 -8.99 -0.35
CA LYS A 47 2.18 -8.07 -1.02
C LYS A 47 1.91 -6.83 -0.17
N SER A 48 1.76 -5.69 -0.82
CA SER A 48 1.32 -4.42 -0.24
C SER A 48 -0.05 -4.03 -0.81
N ILE A 49 -1.01 -3.74 0.05
CA ILE A 49 -2.41 -3.50 -0.34
C ILE A 49 -2.89 -2.15 0.22
N GLY A 50 -3.41 -1.29 -0.65
CA GLY A 50 -4.16 -0.09 -0.28
C GLY A 50 -5.65 -0.27 -0.53
N ILE A 51 -6.49 0.05 0.46
CA ILE A 51 -7.96 0.04 0.32
C ILE A 51 -8.46 1.47 0.40
N GLU A 52 -9.20 1.92 -0.60
CA GLU A 52 -9.83 3.25 -0.64
C GLU A 52 -11.31 3.14 -0.99
N ASN A 53 -12.15 3.83 -0.23
CA ASN A 53 -13.60 3.80 -0.40
C ASN A 53 -14.08 4.86 -1.41
N ASN A 54 -13.44 6.04 -1.39
CA ASN A 54 -13.78 7.13 -2.29
C ASN A 54 -13.36 6.81 -3.73
N LEU A 55 -14.34 6.73 -4.64
CA LEU A 55 -14.12 6.36 -6.03
C LEU A 55 -13.13 7.28 -6.77
N ASN A 56 -13.18 8.59 -6.51
CA ASN A 56 -12.28 9.55 -7.17
C ASN A 56 -10.82 9.39 -6.70
N LEU A 57 -10.63 9.17 -5.39
CA LEU A 57 -9.31 8.90 -4.83
C LEU A 57 -8.80 7.53 -5.29
N TYR A 58 -9.66 6.51 -5.33
CA TYR A 58 -9.34 5.19 -5.87
C TYR A 58 -8.84 5.27 -7.32
N HIS A 59 -9.53 6.01 -8.20
CA HIS A 59 -9.07 6.17 -9.59
C HIS A 59 -7.70 6.87 -9.68
N SER A 60 -7.48 7.87 -8.84
CA SER A 60 -6.19 8.56 -8.75
C SER A 60 -5.09 7.60 -8.26
N ALA A 61 -5.39 6.77 -7.25
CA ALA A 61 -4.46 5.77 -6.73
C ALA A 61 -4.15 4.65 -7.73
N LYS A 62 -5.13 4.21 -8.54
CA LYS A 62 -4.90 3.25 -9.63
C LYS A 62 -4.04 3.81 -10.74
N LEU A 63 -4.19 5.10 -11.06
CA LEU A 63 -3.28 5.76 -11.98
C LEU A 63 -1.87 5.80 -11.39
N PHE A 64 -1.75 6.14 -10.10
CA PHE A 64 -0.45 6.23 -9.46
C PHE A 64 0.26 4.86 -9.34
N GLU A 65 -0.48 3.79 -9.08
CA GLU A 65 0.01 2.40 -9.13
C GLU A 65 0.58 2.03 -10.52
N LYS A 66 -0.13 2.42 -11.60
CA LYS A 66 0.32 2.19 -12.97
C LYS A 66 1.61 2.95 -13.28
N GLU A 67 1.65 4.24 -12.95
CA GLU A 67 2.83 5.08 -13.17
C GLU A 67 4.01 4.58 -12.35
N PHE A 68 3.79 4.17 -11.10
CA PHE A 68 4.81 3.56 -10.26
C PHE A 68 5.42 2.31 -10.93
N SER A 69 4.60 1.36 -11.39
CA SER A 69 5.12 0.19 -12.10
C SER A 69 5.89 0.55 -13.37
N PHE A 70 5.42 1.56 -14.12
CA PHE A 70 6.12 2.04 -15.31
C PHE A 70 7.51 2.56 -14.94
N TRP A 71 7.60 3.44 -13.94
CA TRP A 71 8.87 4.03 -13.52
C TRP A 71 9.82 3.00 -12.90
N MET A 72 9.33 2.09 -12.07
CA MET A 72 10.17 1.01 -11.51
C MET A 72 10.80 0.16 -12.60
N LYS A 73 10.02 -0.20 -13.63
CA LYS A 73 10.54 -0.90 -14.81
C LYS A 73 11.53 -0.05 -15.59
N TRP A 74 11.23 1.23 -15.83
CA TRP A 74 12.09 2.15 -16.57
C TRP A 74 13.47 2.30 -15.92
N PHE A 75 13.52 2.41 -14.59
CA PHE A 75 14.76 2.52 -13.82
C PHE A 75 15.42 1.18 -13.48
N GLY A 76 14.83 0.05 -13.89
CA GLY A 76 15.36 -1.29 -13.59
C GLY A 76 15.34 -1.64 -12.10
N LYS A 77 14.36 -1.13 -11.35
CA LYS A 77 14.20 -1.39 -9.91
C LYS A 77 13.16 -2.48 -9.68
N THR A 78 13.48 -3.42 -8.79
CA THR A 78 12.55 -4.43 -8.29
C THR A 78 11.67 -3.86 -7.18
N TYR A 79 10.47 -4.40 -7.02
CA TYR A 79 9.54 -4.05 -5.95
C TYR A 79 8.65 -5.26 -5.64
N SER A 80 8.10 -5.29 -4.43
CA SER A 80 7.13 -6.31 -3.99
C SER A 80 5.78 -6.12 -4.68
N ASP A 81 4.95 -7.16 -4.78
CA ASP A 81 3.62 -7.03 -5.37
C ASP A 81 2.79 -5.93 -4.67
N CYS A 82 2.17 -5.03 -5.44
CA CYS A 82 1.34 -3.95 -4.92
C CYS A 82 -0.04 -3.96 -5.57
N GLN A 83 -1.08 -3.71 -4.78
CA GLN A 83 -2.45 -3.62 -5.28
C GLN A 83 -3.26 -2.51 -4.58
N ILE A 84 -3.91 -1.65 -5.36
CA ILE A 84 -4.97 -0.76 -4.87
C ILE A 84 -6.35 -1.38 -5.15
N ILE A 85 -7.19 -1.44 -4.12
CA ILE A 85 -8.53 -2.02 -4.13
C ILE A 85 -9.55 -0.94 -3.74
N GLN A 86 -10.66 -0.89 -4.47
CA GLN A 86 -11.81 -0.08 -4.07
C GLN A 86 -12.62 -0.83 -3.01
N GLY A 87 -12.91 -0.20 -1.87
CA GLY A 87 -13.79 -0.82 -0.89
C GLY A 87 -13.97 -0.02 0.40
N ASP A 88 -15.10 -0.29 1.05
CA ASP A 88 -15.33 0.11 2.43
C ASP A 88 -14.69 -0.93 3.37
N PHE A 89 -13.64 -0.50 4.07
CA PHE A 89 -12.91 -1.35 5.00
C PHE A 89 -13.68 -1.67 6.29
N PHE A 90 -14.80 -0.99 6.56
CA PHE A 90 -15.72 -1.34 7.65
C PHE A 90 -16.72 -2.44 7.27
N HIS A 91 -16.84 -2.78 5.99
CA HIS A 91 -17.77 -3.81 5.54
C HIS A 91 -17.28 -5.21 5.94
N GLU A 92 -18.21 -6.09 6.35
CA GLU A 92 -17.91 -7.42 6.96
C GLU A 92 -16.99 -8.32 6.12
N ASN A 93 -16.88 -8.07 4.81
CA ASN A 93 -16.03 -8.84 3.91
C ASN A 93 -14.52 -8.67 4.24
N PHE A 94 -14.08 -7.54 4.79
CA PHE A 94 -12.67 -7.33 5.18
C PHE A 94 -12.32 -7.94 6.55
N ARG A 95 -13.31 -8.29 7.39
CA ARG A 95 -13.06 -9.03 8.64
C ARG A 95 -12.47 -10.41 8.36
N SER A 96 -12.84 -11.04 7.23
CA SER A 96 -12.29 -12.34 6.85
C SER A 96 -10.78 -12.28 6.57
N ILE A 97 -10.28 -11.17 6.00
CA ILE A 97 -8.86 -10.93 5.74
C ILE A 97 -8.08 -10.70 7.04
N LEU A 98 -8.71 -10.08 8.05
CA LEU A 98 -8.09 -9.82 9.36
C LEU A 98 -8.08 -11.05 10.28
N ASN A 99 -9.00 -12.00 10.09
CA ASN A 99 -9.17 -13.17 10.96
C ASN A 99 -8.47 -14.44 10.46
N SER A 100 -7.74 -14.38 9.34
CA SER A 100 -7.02 -15.52 8.74
C SER A 100 -5.50 -15.46 8.93
N GLY A 101 -5.00 -14.55 9.77
CA GLY A 101 -3.60 -14.43 10.17
C GLY A 101 -3.28 -15.21 11.44
#